data_AF-X8DIK0-F1
#
_entry.id   AF-X8DIK0-F1
#
_cell.length_a   1.000
_cell.length_b   1.000
_cell.length_c   1.000
_cell.angle_alpha   90.00
_cell.angle_beta   90.00
_cell.angle_gamma   90.00
#
_symmetry.space_group_name_H-M   'P 1'
#
loop_
_entity.id
_entity.type
_entity.pdbx_description
1 polymer ?
#
loop_
_entity_poly.entity_id
_entity_poly.type
_entity_poly.pdbx_seq_one_letter_code
_entity_poly.pdbx_strand_id
1 'polypeptide(L)'
;MYVRQLGLRDFRSWERVDLELEPGRTVFVGPNGYGKTNLVEALWYSSTLGSHRVATDAPLIRTGAERAVVSTIVVNDGRELAIDLEIAAGRANKARVNRSRCAVRARLWGFCMRCSSRPKICPWCVGIRRIAADSWTIC
;
A
#
# COMPACT_ATOMS: atom_id res chain seq x y z
N MET A 1 10.68 -7.78 8.92
CA MET A 1 9.76 -7.67 7.77
C MET A 1 9.82 -6.25 7.23
N TYR A 2 9.96 -6.06 5.92
CA TYR A 2 9.94 -4.73 5.30
C TYR A 2 9.42 -4.82 3.86
N VAL A 3 8.87 -3.72 3.34
CA VAL A 3 8.49 -3.60 1.93
C VAL A 3 9.76 -3.30 1.14
N ARG A 4 10.08 -4.13 0.14
CA ARG A 4 11.23 -3.95 -0.77
C ARG A 4 10.86 -3.16 -2.02
N GLN A 5 9.64 -3.33 -2.50
CA GLN A 5 9.18 -2.65 -3.71
C GLN A 5 7.72 -2.22 -3.59
N LEU A 6 7.41 -1.02 -4.06
CA LEU A 6 6.06 -0.49 -4.24
C LEU A 6 5.88 -0.03 -5.68
N GLY A 7 4.95 -0.67 -6.39
CA GLY A 7 4.51 -0.27 -7.73
C GLY A 7 3.07 0.23 -7.68
N LEU A 8 2.79 1.37 -8.29
CA LEU A 8 1.45 1.93 -8.43
C LEU A 8 1.14 2.21 -9.89
N ARG A 9 -0.08 1.90 -10.31
CA ARG A 9 -0.66 2.30 -11.59
C ARG A 9 -2.05 2.86 -11.40
N ASP A 10 -2.27 4.05 -11.95
CA ASP A 10 -3.55 4.76 -11.90
C ASP A 10 -4.18 4.79 -10.49
N PHE A 11 -3.33 4.91 -9.47
CA PHE A 11 -3.75 4.91 -8.07
C PHE A 11 -3.78 6.36 -7.55
N ARG A 12 -4.96 6.83 -7.15
CA ARG A 12 -5.19 8.20 -6.68
C ARG A 12 -4.62 9.22 -7.68
N SER A 13 -3.68 10.04 -7.25
CA SER A 13 -3.04 11.08 -8.05
C SER A 13 -1.87 10.57 -8.91
N TRP A 14 -1.49 9.28 -8.80
CA TRP A 14 -0.33 8.72 -9.47
C TRP A 14 -0.74 7.88 -10.68
N GLU A 15 -0.29 8.30 -11.87
CA GLU A 15 -0.40 7.47 -13.08
C GLU A 15 0.53 6.26 -13.01
N ARG A 16 1.79 6.49 -12.62
CA ARG A 16 2.80 5.44 -12.45
C ARG A 16 3.78 5.83 -11.35
N VAL A 17 4.07 4.89 -10.47
CA VAL A 17 5.18 4.97 -9.51
C VAL A 17 5.81 3.59 -9.41
N ASP A 18 7.14 3.54 -9.42
CA ASP A 18 7.92 2.35 -9.12
C ASP A 18 8.99 2.77 -8.10
N LEU A 19 8.91 2.25 -6.87
CA LEU A 19 9.80 2.59 -5.76
C LEU A 19 10.47 1.33 -5.22
N GLU A 20 11.79 1.40 -5.08
CA GLU A 20 12.58 0.44 -4.31
C GLU A 20 12.84 1.00 -2.92
N LEU A 21 12.69 0.13 -1.91
CA LEU A 21 12.77 0.48 -0.50
C LEU A 21 13.75 -0.45 0.20
N GLU A 22 14.62 0.12 1.01
CA GLU A 22 15.60 -0.62 1.80
C GLU A 22 15.08 -0.89 3.22
N PRO A 23 15.63 -1.90 3.91
CA PRO A 23 15.35 -2.11 5.32
C PRO A 23 15.69 -0.85 6.13
N GLY A 24 14.72 -0.31 6.86
CA GLY A 24 14.93 0.87 7.69
C GLY A 24 13.78 1.85 7.64
N ARG A 25 14.08 3.12 7.91
CA ARG A 25 13.11 4.21 7.88
C ARG A 25 13.20 4.92 6.54
N THR A 26 12.09 5.00 5.82
CA THR A 26 11.99 5.79 4.58
C THR A 26 11.15 7.03 4.85
N VAL A 27 11.64 8.18 4.39
CA VAL A 27 10.94 9.46 4.49
C VAL A 27 10.64 9.97 3.09
N PHE A 28 9.36 10.18 2.79
CA PHE A 28 8.94 10.83 1.55
C PHE A 28 8.87 12.35 1.76
N VAL A 29 9.73 13.09 1.06
CA VAL A 29 9.83 14.57 1.13
C VAL A 29 9.31 15.17 -0.17
N GLY A 30 8.56 16.27 -0.07
CA GLY A 30 8.03 17.00 -1.21
C GLY A 30 6.93 17.97 -0.79
N PRO A 31 6.43 18.83 -1.69
CA PRO A 31 5.39 19.80 -1.33
C PRO A 31 4.06 19.14 -0.97
N ASN A 32 3.22 19.82 -0.19
CA ASN A 32 1.89 19.32 0.13
C ASN A 32 0.99 19.30 -1.11
N GLY A 33 0.11 18.31 -1.20
CA GLY A 33 -0.70 18.05 -2.39
C GLY A 33 -0.06 17.13 -3.45
N TYR A 34 1.25 16.85 -3.40
CA TYR A 34 1.94 15.98 -4.38
C TYR A 34 1.69 14.47 -4.21
N GLY A 35 0.69 14.06 -3.43
CA GLY A 35 0.34 12.65 -3.30
C GLY A 35 1.26 11.80 -2.43
N LYS A 36 2.10 12.39 -1.57
CA LYS A 36 2.92 11.67 -0.56
C LYS A 36 2.06 10.74 0.31
N THR A 37 0.91 11.24 0.74
CA THR A 37 -0.04 10.46 1.55
C THR A 37 -0.69 9.32 0.76
N ASN A 38 -0.79 9.44 -0.57
CA ASN A 38 -1.32 8.36 -1.41
C ASN A 38 -0.37 7.17 -1.45
N LEU A 39 0.95 7.40 -1.41
CA LEU A 39 1.95 6.33 -1.31
C LEU A 39 1.76 5.52 -0.02
N VAL A 40 1.59 6.23 1.10
CA VAL A 40 1.34 5.59 2.41
C VAL A 40 -0.02 4.89 2.43
N GLU A 41 -1.05 5.48 1.81
CA GLU A 41 -2.36 4.86 1.67
C GLU A 41 -2.30 3.57 0.84
N ALA A 42 -1.51 3.53 -0.24
CA ALA A 42 -1.36 2.32 -1.04
C ALA A 42 -0.72 1.16 -0.24
N LEU A 43 0.31 1.47 0.57
CA LEU A 43 0.93 0.50 1.46
C LEU A 43 -0.01 0.01 2.57
N TRP A 44 -0.84 0.90 3.10
CA TRP A 44 -1.89 0.54 4.04
C TRP A 44 -2.95 -0.35 3.39
N TYR A 45 -3.36 -0.01 2.17
CA TYR A 45 -4.35 -0.75 1.42
C TYR A 45 -3.83 -2.16 1.09
N SER A 46 -2.55 -2.30 0.74
CA SER A 46 -1.96 -3.60 0.44
C SER A 46 -1.89 -4.55 1.63
N SER A 47 -1.88 -4.03 2.86
CA SER A 47 -1.89 -4.85 4.09
C SER A 47 -3.29 -5.15 4.61
N THR A 48 -4.20 -4.19 4.53
CA THR A 48 -5.51 -4.26 5.22
C THR A 48 -6.67 -4.58 4.28
N LEU A 49 -6.51 -4.29 2.98
CA LEU A 49 -7.57 -4.33 1.98
C LEU A 49 -8.77 -3.42 2.32
N GLY A 50 -8.53 -2.40 3.14
CA GLY A 50 -9.50 -1.37 3.45
C GLY A 50 -8.81 -0.01 3.41
N SER A 51 -9.43 0.96 2.74
CA SER A 51 -9.00 2.34 2.91
C SER A 51 -9.56 2.88 4.22
N HIS A 52 -8.69 3.47 5.04
CA HIS A 52 -9.11 4.22 6.23
C HIS A 52 -9.84 5.53 5.85
N ARG A 53 -9.71 6.00 4.60
CA ARG A 53 -10.22 7.30 4.16
C ARG A 53 -11.53 7.23 3.39
N VAL A 54 -11.85 6.09 2.78
CA VAL A 54 -13.03 5.97 1.92
C VAL A 54 -13.75 4.65 2.16
N ALA A 55 -15.09 4.72 2.19
CA ALA A 55 -15.96 3.57 2.40
C ALA A 55 -16.08 2.67 1.15
N THR A 56 -15.71 3.19 -0.02
CA THR A 56 -15.73 2.49 -1.31
C THR A 56 -14.36 2.59 -1.98
N ASP A 57 -14.04 1.63 -2.85
CA ASP A 57 -12.73 1.58 -3.51
C ASP A 57 -12.62 2.48 -4.75
N ALA A 58 -13.76 2.94 -5.31
CA ALA A 58 -13.78 3.78 -6.51
C ALA A 58 -12.91 5.05 -6.41
N PRO A 59 -12.88 5.78 -5.28
CA PRO A 59 -12.01 6.94 -5.12
C PRO A 59 -10.52 6.63 -5.13
N LEU A 60 -10.10 5.37 -4.94
CA LEU A 60 -8.70 4.95 -5.01
C LEU A 60 -8.19 4.91 -6.46
N ILE A 61 -9.09 4.87 -7.44
CA ILE A 61 -8.77 4.87 -8.86
C ILE A 61 -8.56 6.32 -9.32
N ARG A 62 -7.51 6.56 -10.09
CA ARG A 62 -7.23 7.86 -10.69
C ARG A 62 -8.40 8.31 -11.56
N THR A 63 -8.74 9.59 -11.49
CA THR A 63 -9.78 10.17 -12.35
C THR A 63 -9.45 9.92 -13.84
N GLY A 64 -10.42 9.37 -14.56
CA GLY A 64 -10.26 8.99 -15.98
C GLY A 64 -9.69 7.59 -16.23
N ALA A 65 -9.31 6.85 -15.18
CA ALA A 65 -8.90 5.45 -15.29
C ALA A 65 -10.03 4.50 -14.89
N GLU A 66 -10.07 3.31 -15.51
CA GLU A 66 -11.06 2.28 -15.20
C GLU A 66 -10.67 1.39 -14.02
N ARG A 67 -9.36 1.28 -13.75
CA ARG A 67 -8.78 0.42 -12.72
C ARG A 67 -7.50 1.02 -12.16
N ALA A 68 -7.17 0.63 -10.93
CA ALA A 68 -5.88 0.91 -10.31
C ALA A 68 -5.17 -0.40 -9.96
N VAL A 69 -3.84 -0.38 -9.96
CA VAL A 69 -3.01 -1.52 -9.55
C VAL A 69 -2.05 -1.08 -8.46
N VAL A 70 -2.01 -1.85 -7.37
CA VAL A 70 -1.03 -1.74 -6.30
C VAL A 70 -0.24 -3.03 -6.23
N SER A 71 1.05 -2.96 -6.58
CA SER A 71 1.99 -4.07 -6.50
C SER A 71 2.95 -3.83 -5.36
N THR A 72 3.18 -4.84 -4.53
CA THR A 72 4.07 -4.73 -3.37
C THR A 72 4.87 -6.02 -3.23
N ILE A 73 6.19 -5.89 -3.06
CA ILE A 73 7.06 -7.00 -2.66
C ILE A 73 7.45 -6.80 -1.21
N VAL A 74 7.17 -7.78 -0.38
CA VAL A 74 7.46 -7.75 1.04
C VAL A 74 8.43 -8.87 1.39
N VAL A 75 9.47 -8.53 2.14
CA VAL A 75 10.46 -9.48 2.65
C VAL A 75 10.15 -9.80 4.10
N ASN A 76 10.01 -11.08 4.42
CA ASN A 76 9.88 -11.59 5.77
C ASN A 76 10.88 -12.72 6.00
N ASP A 77 11.81 -12.52 6.94
CA ASP A 77 12.83 -13.51 7.30
C ASP A 77 13.57 -14.10 6.07
N GLY A 78 14.01 -13.20 5.18
CA GLY A 78 14.69 -13.56 3.93
C GLY A 78 13.79 -14.09 2.80
N ARG A 79 12.50 -14.32 3.05
CA ARG A 79 11.54 -14.77 2.03
C ARG A 79 10.77 -13.61 1.43
N GLU A 80 10.68 -13.57 0.11
CA GLU A 80 9.89 -12.57 -0.60
C GLU A 80 8.45 -13.04 -0.82
N LEU A 81 7.52 -12.10 -0.69
CA LEU A 81 6.12 -12.25 -1.03
C LEU A 81 5.72 -11.13 -1.97
N ALA A 82 5.30 -11.50 -3.19
CA ALA A 82 4.70 -10.56 -4.13
C ALA A 82 3.19 -10.51 -3.93
N ILE A 83 2.65 -9.30 -3.81
CA ILE A 83 1.22 -9.02 -3.66
C ILE A 83 0.83 -8.04 -4.76
N ASP A 84 -0.12 -8.42 -5.60
CA ASP A 84 -0.72 -7.54 -6.60
C ASP A 84 -2.20 -7.38 -6.33
N LEU A 85 -2.65 -6.14 -6.20
CA LEU A 85 -4.05 -5.78 -6.02
C LEU A 85 -4.52 -5.00 -7.24
N GLU A 86 -5.57 -5.49 -7.87
CA GLU A 86 -6.30 -4.81 -8.93
C GLU A 86 -7.62 -4.31 -8.35
N ILE A 87 -7.78 -2.99 -8.35
CA ILE A 87 -8.96 -2.27 -7.88
C ILE A 87 -9.73 -1.83 -9.11
N ALA A 88 -10.99 -2.23 -9.23
CA ALA A 88 -11.83 -1.91 -10.39
C ALA A 88 -13.12 -1.22 -9.94
N ALA A 89 -13.51 -0.16 -10.63
CA ALA A 89 -14.75 0.53 -10.32
C ALA A 89 -15.95 -0.38 -10.62
N GLY A 90 -16.85 -0.56 -9.64
CA GLY A 90 -18.09 -1.33 -9.82
C GLY A 90 -17.91 -2.83 -10.02
N ARG A 91 -16.73 -3.40 -9.79
CA ARG A 91 -16.44 -4.84 -9.88
C ARG A 91 -15.72 -5.31 -8.62
N ALA A 92 -15.74 -6.61 -8.37
CA ALA A 92 -14.96 -7.17 -7.26
C ALA A 92 -13.46 -6.98 -7.50
N ASN A 93 -12.75 -6.47 -6.49
CA ASN A 93 -11.29 -6.36 -6.53
C ASN A 93 -10.67 -7.75 -6.70
N LYS A 94 -9.50 -7.79 -7.33
CA LYS A 94 -8.72 -9.02 -7.49
C LYS A 94 -7.42 -8.89 -6.74
N ALA A 95 -7.02 -9.95 -6.05
CA ALA A 95 -5.73 -10.05 -5.40
C ALA A 95 -4.96 -11.24 -5.98
N ARG A 96 -3.66 -11.06 -6.14
CA ARG A 96 -2.72 -12.13 -6.45
C ARG A 96 -1.62 -12.12 -5.40
N VAL A 97 -1.25 -13.32 -4.97
CA VAL A 97 -0.14 -13.53 -4.04
C VAL A 97 0.80 -14.54 -4.68
N ASN A 98 2.07 -14.18 -4.87
CA ASN A 98 3.05 -14.97 -5.64
C ASN A 98 2.46 -15.51 -6.96
N ARG A 99 1.85 -14.59 -7.74
CA ARG A 99 1.18 -14.84 -9.04
C ARG A 99 -0.08 -15.70 -9.00
N SER A 100 -0.40 -16.32 -7.87
CA SER A 100 -1.61 -17.13 -7.68
C SER A 100 -2.80 -16.24 -7.33
N ARG A 101 -3.93 -16.43 -8.02
CA ARG A 101 -5.18 -15.70 -7.72
C ARG A 101 -5.67 -16.08 -6.33
N CYS A 102 -6.04 -15.08 -5.53
CA CYS A 102 -6.61 -15.29 -4.20
C CYS A 102 -7.90 -14.48 -4.07
N ALA A 103 -8.90 -15.05 -3.40
CA ALA A 103 -10.05 -14.29 -2.93
C ALA A 103 -9.54 -13.25 -1.93
N VAL A 104 -9.72 -11.97 -2.27
CA VAL A 104 -9.09 -10.81 -1.63
C VAL A 104 -9.18 -10.88 -0.11
N ARG A 105 -10.37 -11.15 0.43
CA ARG A 105 -10.65 -11.05 1.87
C ARG A 105 -10.23 -12.26 2.70
N ALA A 106 -10.23 -13.46 2.14
CA ALA A 106 -10.04 -14.69 2.91
C ALA A 106 -8.57 -15.08 3.14
N ARG A 107 -7.66 -14.74 2.21
CA ARG A 107 -6.26 -15.22 2.27
C ARG A 107 -5.24 -14.18 2.75
N LEU A 108 -5.43 -12.89 2.42
CA LEU A 108 -4.52 -11.82 2.86
C LEU A 108 -4.60 -11.57 4.37
N TRP A 109 -5.80 -11.62 4.95
CA TRP A 109 -5.98 -11.56 6.41
C TRP A 109 -5.35 -12.77 7.11
N GLY A 110 -5.46 -13.97 6.55
CA GLY A 110 -4.77 -15.17 7.05
C GLY A 110 -3.25 -15.04 7.02
N PHE A 111 -2.69 -14.35 6.01
CA PHE A 111 -1.25 -14.07 5.93
C PHE A 111 -0.82 -13.00 6.93
N CYS A 112 -1.57 -11.91 7.05
CA CYS A 112 -1.34 -10.87 8.07
C CYS A 112 -1.38 -11.45 9.49
N MET A 113 -2.37 -12.31 9.79
CA MET A 113 -2.49 -12.96 11.09
C MET A 113 -1.38 -13.98 11.36
N ARG A 114 -0.97 -14.77 10.35
CA ARG A 114 0.15 -15.72 10.50
C ARG A 114 1.50 -15.02 10.69
N CYS A 115 1.59 -13.74 10.36
CA CYS A 115 2.79 -12.93 10.49
C CYS A 115 2.92 -12.21 11.85
N SER A 116 1.83 -12.05 12.61
CA SER A 116 1.85 -11.35 13.90
C SER A 116 1.53 -12.29 15.05
N SER A 117 2.43 -12.41 16.03
CA SER A 117 2.11 -12.94 17.36
C SER A 117 1.28 -11.95 18.21
N ARG A 118 0.93 -10.77 17.69
CA ARG A 118 0.06 -9.76 18.33
C ARG A 118 -0.90 -9.11 17.32
N PRO A 119 -2.21 -9.39 17.37
CA PRO A 119 -3.18 -9.03 16.32
C PRO A 119 -3.54 -7.53 16.20
N LYS A 120 -2.85 -6.60 16.89
CA LYS A 120 -3.13 -5.14 16.83
C LYS A 120 -2.12 -4.32 16.01
N ILE A 121 -1.00 -4.88 15.55
CA ILE A 121 0.06 -4.13 14.82
C ILE A 121 0.11 -4.53 13.34
N CYS A 122 -0.03 -3.51 12.50
CA CYS A 122 -0.30 -3.53 11.06
C CYS A 122 0.80 -2.72 10.31
N PRO A 123 0.53 -2.17 9.11
CA PRO A 123 0.97 -2.57 7.76
C PRO A 123 2.46 -2.83 7.66
N TRP A 124 2.82 -4.12 7.67
CA TRP A 124 4.19 -4.61 7.49
C TRP A 124 5.23 -3.98 8.45
N CYS A 125 4.82 -3.70 9.71
CA CYS A 125 5.61 -3.32 10.90
C CYS A 125 6.60 -2.13 10.80
N VAL A 126 6.06 -0.93 10.55
CA VAL A 126 6.54 0.43 10.93
C VAL A 126 8.00 0.82 10.58
N GLY A 127 8.18 1.35 9.37
CA GLY A 127 9.33 2.17 8.94
C GLY A 127 8.94 3.48 8.23
N ILE A 128 7.66 3.86 8.21
CA ILE A 128 7.15 5.08 7.56
C ILE A 128 6.45 5.92 8.63
N ARG A 129 7.15 6.91 9.20
CA ARG A 129 6.51 7.90 10.07
C ARG A 129 5.77 8.91 9.19
N ARG A 130 4.51 9.13 9.54
CA ARG A 130 3.65 10.18 9.00
C ARG A 130 4.31 11.54 9.24
N ILE A 131 4.89 12.14 8.20
CA ILE A 131 5.26 13.56 8.20
C ILE A 131 4.22 14.27 7.32
N ALA A 132 3.13 14.67 7.97
CA ALA A 132 2.39 15.86 7.56
C ALA A 132 2.98 16.99 8.42
N ALA A 133 4.13 17.51 8.02
CA ALA A 133 4.62 18.77 8.54
C ALA A 133 4.10 19.86 7.60
N ASP A 134 3.08 20.58 8.07
CA ASP A 134 2.90 21.96 7.67
C ASP A 134 3.53 22.81 8.78
N SER A 135 4.60 23.53 8.41
CA SER A 135 5.19 24.70 9.10
C SER A 135 5.90 24.37 10.43
N TRP A 136 7.12 24.82 10.73
CA TRP A 136 7.63 26.19 10.73
C TRP A 136 9.17 26.21 10.53
N THR A 137 9.68 27.20 9.81
CA THR A 137 11.02 27.72 10.06
C THR A 137 10.95 28.55 11.35
N ILE A 138 11.84 28.30 12.31
CA ILE A 138 12.60 29.24 13.18
C ILE A 138 13.44 28.35 14.12
N CYS A 139 14.65 28.83 14.44
CA CYS A 139 15.62 28.39 15.45
C CYS A 139 15.24 27.23 16.39
#